data_AF-A0A9D1PGG1-F1
#
_entry.id   AF-A0A9D1PGG1-F1
#
_cell.length_a   1.000
_cell.length_b   1.000
_cell.length_c   1.000
_cell.angle_alpha   90.00
_cell.angle_beta   90.00
_cell.angle_gamma   90.00
#
_symmetry.space_group_name_H-M   'P 1'
#
loop_
_entity.id
_entity.type
_entity.pdbx_description
1 polymer ?
#
loop_
_entity_poly.entity_id
_entity_poly.type
_entity_poly.pdbx_seq_one_letter_code
_entity_poly.pdbx_strand_id
1 'polypeptide(L)'
;MKGLLIKDFRLMKVQKNFFALIMVIGIGMALFSKNTSYTIGFVSFIFSLFSVSTISYDELDNGNAFLFSLPIARKTYAVEKYCFGLIMGLGAWLAVSVLATAAGVVRGQGPVSELVITAFIVLPLVLFMMAVMIPVMLKFGAEKGRIAVIICFAVVYLTIALLAQSVEQWGKDFLPLLDSLPEIGIGAFLMILIAGTVLILLLSVRISIGIIKKKEF
;
A
#
# COMPACT_ATOMS: atom_id res chain seq x y z
N MET A 1 7.05 -15.14 15.51
CA MET A 1 7.11 -14.12 14.45
C MET A 1 8.31 -14.32 13.52
N LYS A 2 9.55 -14.39 14.02
CA LYS A 2 10.75 -14.49 13.17
C LYS A 2 10.70 -15.60 12.10
N GLY A 3 10.20 -16.80 12.44
CA GLY A 3 10.11 -17.91 11.49
C GLY A 3 9.18 -17.65 10.28
N LEU A 4 8.04 -16.97 10.51
CA LEU A 4 7.10 -16.61 9.45
C LEU A 4 7.71 -15.56 8.51
N LEU A 5 8.34 -14.51 9.07
CA LEU A 5 9.02 -13.50 8.27
C LEU A 5 10.15 -14.12 7.41
N ILE A 6 10.96 -15.01 7.98
CA ILE A 6 12.04 -15.69 7.24
C ILE A 6 11.47 -16.52 6.09
N LYS A 7 10.33 -17.20 6.31
CA LYS A 7 9.62 -17.95 5.26
C LYS A 7 9.18 -17.01 4.14
N ASP A 8 8.54 -15.89 4.46
CA ASP A 8 8.05 -14.93 3.47
C ASP A 8 9.21 -14.28 2.69
N PHE A 9 10.31 -13.91 3.34
CA PHE A 9 11.53 -13.44 2.66
C PHE A 9 12.17 -14.51 1.77
N ARG A 10 12.16 -15.78 2.19
CA ARG A 10 12.69 -16.88 1.37
C ARG A 10 11.83 -17.10 0.14
N LEU A 11 10.50 -16.99 0.26
CA LEU A 11 9.58 -17.06 -0.87
C LEU A 11 9.85 -15.92 -1.87
N MET A 12 10.12 -14.72 -1.38
CA MET A 12 10.51 -13.58 -2.24
C MET A 12 11.85 -13.79 -2.93
N LYS A 13 12.81 -14.46 -2.26
CA LYS A 13 14.09 -14.82 -2.88
C LYS A 13 13.93 -15.78 -4.07
N VAL A 14 12.92 -16.65 -4.03
CA VAL A 14 12.57 -17.51 -5.18
C VAL A 14 12.06 -16.66 -6.35
N GLN A 15 11.31 -15.60 -6.07
CA GLN A 15 10.78 -14.66 -7.07
C GLN A 15 11.75 -13.54 -7.49
N LYS A 16 13.06 -13.67 -7.19
CA LYS A 16 14.08 -12.63 -7.44
C LYS A 16 14.10 -12.08 -8.87
N ASN A 17 13.76 -12.91 -9.88
CA ASN A 17 13.76 -12.49 -11.27
C ASN A 17 12.65 -11.46 -11.55
N PHE A 18 11.47 -11.62 -10.93
CA PHE A 18 10.39 -10.63 -11.02
C PHE A 18 10.79 -9.32 -10.33
N PHE A 19 11.41 -9.39 -9.15
CA PHE A 19 11.93 -8.20 -8.46
C PHE A 19 12.97 -7.46 -9.30
N ALA A 20 13.91 -8.18 -9.92
CA ALA A 20 14.91 -7.60 -10.80
C ALA A 20 14.25 -6.91 -12.01
N LEU A 21 13.26 -7.55 -12.64
CA LEU A 21 12.51 -6.96 -13.74
C LEU A 21 11.79 -5.67 -13.32
N ILE A 22 11.11 -5.67 -12.17
CA ILE A 22 10.39 -4.50 -11.65
C ILE A 22 11.37 -3.38 -11.31
N MET A 23 12.55 -3.69 -10.78
CA MET A 23 13.61 -2.71 -10.55
C MET A 23 14.11 -2.09 -11.85
N VAL A 24 14.34 -2.90 -12.90
CA VAL A 24 14.75 -2.39 -14.22
C VAL A 24 13.67 -1.48 -14.81
N ILE A 25 12.40 -1.90 -14.74
CA ILE A 25 11.27 -1.08 -15.18
C ILE A 25 11.18 0.20 -14.35
N GLY A 26 11.32 0.12 -13.03
CA GLY A 26 11.29 1.27 -12.12
C GLY A 26 12.40 2.26 -12.39
N ILE A 27 13.62 1.78 -12.66
CA ILE A 27 14.76 2.63 -13.08
C ILE A 27 14.47 3.24 -14.45
N GLY A 28 13.99 2.47 -15.42
CA GLY A 28 13.59 2.98 -16.73
C GLY A 28 12.54 4.09 -16.61
N MET A 29 11.49 3.87 -15.81
CA MET A 29 10.47 4.88 -15.54
C MET A 29 11.06 6.09 -14.83
N ALA A 30 11.91 5.89 -13.82
CA ALA A 30 12.62 6.99 -13.17
C ALA A 30 13.50 7.77 -14.16
N LEU A 31 14.06 7.10 -15.18
CA LEU A 31 14.97 7.63 -16.19
C LEU A 31 14.32 8.25 -17.44
N PHE A 32 13.08 7.88 -17.77
CA PHE A 32 12.39 8.33 -18.98
C PHE A 32 11.07 9.05 -18.70
N SER A 33 10.43 8.81 -17.56
CA SER A 33 9.18 9.48 -17.19
C SER A 33 9.42 10.93 -16.79
N LYS A 34 8.49 11.81 -17.19
CA LYS A 34 8.45 13.22 -16.73
C LYS A 34 7.77 13.35 -15.36
N ASN A 35 7.03 12.33 -14.92
CA ASN A 35 6.25 12.36 -13.69
C ASN A 35 6.85 11.43 -12.63
N THR A 36 7.54 12.01 -11.65
CA THR A 36 8.17 11.31 -10.51
C THR A 36 7.12 10.57 -9.66
N SER A 37 5.97 11.19 -9.41
CA SER A 37 4.87 10.60 -8.63
C SER A 37 4.36 9.29 -9.22
N TYR A 38 4.29 9.19 -10.55
CA TYR A 38 3.82 7.98 -11.23
C TYR A 38 4.80 6.82 -11.02
N THR A 39 6.09 7.08 -11.15
CA THR A 39 7.14 6.09 -10.93
C THR A 39 7.12 5.57 -9.49
N ILE A 40 7.03 6.48 -8.52
CA ILE A 40 7.00 6.12 -7.09
C ILE A 40 5.74 5.31 -6.79
N GLY A 41 4.57 5.74 -7.27
CA GLY A 41 3.30 5.06 -7.06
C GLY A 41 3.27 3.67 -7.66
N PHE A 42 3.70 3.54 -8.92
CA PHE A 42 3.68 2.26 -9.64
C PHE A 42 4.54 1.20 -8.96
N VAL A 43 5.82 1.50 -8.70
CA VAL A 43 6.73 0.51 -8.09
C VAL A 43 6.26 0.13 -6.69
N SER A 44 5.89 1.12 -5.87
CA SER A 44 5.41 0.86 -4.50
C SER A 44 4.12 0.01 -4.48
N PHE A 45 3.23 0.23 -5.44
CA PHE A 45 2.01 -0.55 -5.60
C PHE A 45 2.31 -2.01 -5.97
N ILE A 46 3.20 -2.23 -6.95
CA ILE A 46 3.59 -3.59 -7.35
C ILE A 46 4.21 -4.35 -6.17
N PHE A 47 5.14 -3.74 -5.42
CA PHE A 47 5.73 -4.37 -4.23
C PHE A 47 4.68 -4.70 -3.16
N SER A 48 3.65 -3.87 -3.01
CA SER A 48 2.53 -4.14 -2.10
C SER A 48 1.71 -5.35 -2.55
N LEU A 49 1.48 -5.53 -3.86
CA LEU A 49 0.85 -6.74 -4.43
C LEU A 49 1.68 -7.99 -4.15
N PHE A 50 3.01 -7.92 -4.29
CA PHE A 50 3.90 -9.03 -3.96
C PHE A 50 3.85 -9.40 -2.47
N SER A 51 3.76 -8.41 -1.57
CA SER A 51 3.58 -8.74 -0.16
C SER A 51 2.29 -9.50 0.09
N VAL A 52 1.21 -9.10 -0.56
CA VAL A 52 -0.11 -9.70 -0.37
C VAL A 52 -0.20 -11.08 -1.02
N SER A 53 0.55 -11.33 -2.10
CA SER A 53 0.60 -12.65 -2.74
C SER A 53 1.16 -13.74 -1.82
N THR A 54 1.99 -13.40 -0.83
CA THR A 54 2.44 -14.38 0.19
C THR A 54 1.29 -15.02 0.96
N ILE A 55 0.21 -14.29 1.19
CA ILE A 55 -1.00 -14.80 1.84
C ILE A 55 -1.66 -15.83 0.92
N SER A 56 -1.67 -15.57 -0.39
CA SER A 56 -2.18 -16.52 -1.38
C SER A 56 -1.35 -17.80 -1.40
N TYR A 57 -0.03 -17.71 -1.30
CA TYR A 57 0.86 -18.88 -1.23
C TYR A 57 0.66 -19.71 0.04
N ASP A 58 0.36 -19.06 1.17
CA ASP A 58 0.08 -19.76 2.43
C ASP A 58 -1.25 -20.53 2.40
N GLU A 59 -2.19 -20.11 1.55
CA GLU A 59 -3.47 -20.76 1.37
C GLU A 59 -3.50 -21.83 0.26
N LEU A 60 -2.45 -21.92 -0.56
CA LEU A 60 -2.36 -22.98 -1.57
C LEU A 60 -2.44 -24.36 -0.90
N ASP A 61 -3.23 -25.26 -1.49
CA ASP A 61 -3.41 -26.64 -1.04
C ASP A 61 -3.73 -26.79 0.46
N ASN A 62 -4.56 -25.88 1.01
CA ASN A 62 -4.91 -25.84 2.44
C ASN A 62 -3.71 -25.64 3.38
N GLY A 63 -2.63 -24.99 2.92
CA GLY A 63 -1.42 -24.72 3.70
C GLY A 63 -1.69 -24.02 5.05
N ASN A 64 -2.77 -23.24 5.15
CA ASN A 64 -3.19 -22.62 6.41
C ASN A 64 -3.54 -23.65 7.51
N ALA A 65 -4.18 -24.77 7.19
CA ALA A 65 -4.50 -25.80 8.18
C ALA A 65 -3.22 -26.41 8.78
N PHE A 66 -2.21 -26.64 7.94
CA PHE A 66 -0.88 -27.05 8.39
C PHE A 66 -0.19 -25.95 9.22
N LEU A 67 -0.21 -24.69 8.77
CA LEU A 67 0.40 -23.56 9.50
C LEU A 67 -0.21 -23.35 10.89
N PHE A 68 -1.52 -23.57 11.06
CA PHE A 68 -2.19 -23.45 12.35
C PHE A 68 -2.14 -24.71 13.22
N SER A 69 -1.62 -25.83 12.70
CA SER A 69 -1.22 -26.98 13.52
C SER A 69 0.08 -26.72 14.30
N LEU A 70 0.92 -25.79 13.82
CA LEU A 70 2.11 -25.34 14.53
C LEU A 70 1.71 -24.45 15.73
N PRO A 71 2.55 -24.32 16.77
CA PRO A 71 2.28 -23.51 17.97
C PRO A 71 2.40 -22.00 17.68
N ILE A 72 1.64 -21.50 16.71
CA ILE A 72 1.61 -20.12 16.26
C ILE A 72 0.25 -19.52 16.60
N ALA A 73 0.24 -18.45 17.38
CA ALA A 73 -1.00 -17.75 17.69
C ALA A 73 -1.57 -17.08 16.43
N ARG A 74 -2.88 -17.23 16.20
CA ARG A 74 -3.63 -16.60 15.10
C ARG A 74 -3.45 -15.07 14.99
N LYS A 75 -3.36 -14.38 16.13
CA LYS A 75 -3.06 -12.94 16.20
C LYS A 75 -1.66 -12.62 15.64
N THR A 76 -0.69 -13.49 15.94
CA THR A 76 0.70 -13.34 15.52
C THR A 76 0.85 -13.50 14.02
N TYR A 77 0.06 -14.38 13.38
CA TYR A 77 -0.02 -14.48 11.92
C TYR A 77 -0.56 -13.20 11.28
N ALA A 78 -1.67 -12.66 11.79
CA ALA A 78 -2.25 -11.41 11.30
C ALA A 78 -1.24 -10.25 11.36
N VAL A 79 -0.62 -10.04 12.52
CA VAL A 79 0.36 -8.95 12.73
C VAL A 79 1.60 -9.13 11.85
N GLU A 80 2.02 -10.37 11.63
CA GLU A 80 3.19 -10.66 10.80
C GLU A 80 2.97 -10.26 9.34
N LYS A 81 1.80 -10.52 8.76
CA LYS A 81 1.48 -10.09 7.38
C LYS A 81 1.46 -8.58 7.20
N TYR A 82 1.01 -7.83 8.21
CA TYR A 82 1.13 -6.37 8.19
C TYR A 82 2.57 -5.90 8.34
N CYS A 83 3.36 -6.54 9.20
CA CYS A 83 4.77 -6.21 9.37
C CYS A 83 5.54 -6.47 8.07
N PHE A 84 5.32 -7.62 7.44
CA PHE A 84 5.91 -7.97 6.15
C PHE A 84 5.50 -7.00 5.04
N GLY A 85 4.21 -6.67 4.96
CA GLY A 85 3.69 -5.66 4.03
C GLY A 85 4.34 -4.31 4.22
N LEU A 86 4.38 -3.80 5.45
CA LEU A 86 5.02 -2.53 5.76
C LEU A 86 6.50 -2.54 5.39
N ILE A 87 7.26 -3.58 5.73
CA ILE A 87 8.68 -3.66 5.36
C ILE A 87 8.84 -3.63 3.84
N MET A 88 8.04 -4.40 3.10
CA MET A 88 8.18 -4.48 1.66
C MET A 88 7.73 -3.21 0.94
N GLY A 89 6.56 -2.66 1.25
CA GLY A 89 6.10 -1.47 0.53
C GLY A 89 6.71 -0.17 1.03
N LEU A 90 7.01 -0.01 2.34
CA LEU A 90 7.79 1.15 2.79
C LEU A 90 9.24 1.05 2.29
N GLY A 91 9.83 -0.14 2.30
CA GLY A 91 11.16 -0.37 1.74
C GLY A 91 11.23 -0.03 0.24
N ALA A 92 10.24 -0.48 -0.53
CA ALA A 92 10.14 -0.15 -1.95
C ALA A 92 9.89 1.34 -2.20
N TRP A 93 8.99 1.95 -1.43
CA TRP A 93 8.72 3.39 -1.51
C TRP A 93 9.97 4.22 -1.18
N LEU A 94 10.71 3.87 -0.12
CA LEU A 94 11.98 4.51 0.23
C LEU A 94 13.02 4.35 -0.89
N ALA A 95 13.23 3.12 -1.36
CA ALA A 95 14.22 2.85 -2.40
C ALA A 95 13.90 3.62 -3.69
N VAL A 96 12.65 3.58 -4.15
CA VAL A 96 12.26 4.21 -5.40
C VAL A 96 12.14 5.73 -5.28
N SER A 97 11.77 6.27 -4.11
CA SER A 97 11.73 7.73 -3.90
C SER A 97 13.12 8.35 -3.95
N VAL A 98 14.13 7.69 -3.35
CA VAL A 98 15.54 8.12 -3.46
C VAL A 98 16.03 8.06 -4.91
N LEU A 99 15.73 6.98 -5.63
CA LEU A 99 16.12 6.86 -7.03
C LEU A 99 15.41 7.89 -7.93
N ALA A 100 14.12 8.10 -7.73
CA ALA A 100 13.30 8.99 -8.54
C ALA A 100 13.63 10.47 -8.27
N THR A 101 13.92 10.84 -7.01
CA THR A 101 14.41 12.19 -6.67
C THR A 101 15.79 12.44 -7.27
N ALA A 102 16.73 11.50 -7.15
CA ALA A 102 18.07 11.63 -7.75
C ALA A 102 17.99 11.76 -9.28
N ALA A 103 17.19 10.92 -9.95
CA ALA A 103 16.98 10.99 -11.39
C ALA A 103 16.28 12.29 -11.82
N GLY A 104 15.34 12.80 -11.02
CA GLY A 104 14.65 14.07 -11.26
C GLY A 104 15.57 15.27 -11.16
N VAL A 105 16.52 15.28 -10.22
CA VAL A 105 17.55 16.34 -10.07
C VAL A 105 18.47 16.37 -11.29
N VAL A 106 18.95 15.21 -11.74
CA VAL A 106 19.82 15.11 -12.93
C VAL A 106 19.12 15.63 -14.19
N ARG A 107 17.79 15.52 -14.26
CA ARG A 107 16.99 16.06 -15.38
C ARG A 107 16.56 17.51 -15.21
N GLY A 108 16.79 18.14 -14.05
CA GLY A 108 16.27 19.47 -13.76
C GLY A 108 14.74 19.53 -13.69
N GLN A 109 14.07 18.45 -13.22
CA GLN A 109 12.60 18.36 -13.14
C GLN A 109 11.97 19.23 -12.02
N GLY A 110 12.77 20.00 -11.30
CA GLY A 110 12.32 20.89 -10.23
C GLY A 110 13.28 20.89 -9.04
N PRO A 111 13.06 21.77 -8.07
CA PRO A 111 13.82 21.78 -6.82
C PRO A 111 13.60 20.47 -6.04
N VAL A 112 14.62 20.06 -5.29
CA VAL A 112 14.60 18.81 -4.50
C VAL A 112 13.41 18.79 -3.53
N SER A 113 13.04 19.94 -2.98
CA SER A 113 11.89 20.08 -2.06
C SER A 113 10.58 19.58 -2.67
N GLU A 114 10.30 19.90 -3.93
CA GLU A 114 9.07 19.47 -4.62
C GLU A 114 9.09 17.96 -4.90
N LEU A 115 10.24 17.41 -5.30
CA LEU A 115 10.39 15.97 -5.51
C LEU A 115 10.23 15.17 -4.22
N VAL A 116 10.67 15.73 -3.09
CA VAL A 116 10.46 15.11 -1.77
C VAL A 116 9.00 15.20 -1.36
N ILE A 117 8.36 16.37 -1.51
CA ILE A 117 6.93 16.55 -1.20
C ILE A 117 6.06 15.57 -2.00
N THR A 118 6.33 15.40 -3.29
CA THR A 118 5.62 14.44 -4.14
C THR A 118 5.79 12.99 -3.66
N ALA A 119 6.98 12.60 -3.21
CA ALA A 119 7.19 11.28 -2.61
C ALA A 119 6.34 11.08 -1.35
N PHE A 120 6.25 12.09 -0.48
CA PHE A 120 5.42 12.04 0.73
C PHE A 120 3.92 12.06 0.46
N ILE A 121 3.47 12.69 -0.62
CA ILE A 121 2.06 12.62 -1.06
C ILE A 121 1.67 11.19 -1.46
N VAL A 122 2.59 10.43 -2.05
CA VAL A 122 2.33 9.04 -2.49
C VAL A 122 2.33 8.05 -1.31
N LEU A 123 3.03 8.35 -0.21
CA LEU A 123 3.15 7.45 0.93
C LEU A 123 1.80 7.04 1.57
N PRO A 124 0.87 7.96 1.91
CA PRO A 124 -0.47 7.63 2.39
C PRO A 124 -1.23 6.65 1.49
N LEU A 125 -1.08 6.78 0.17
CA LEU A 125 -1.73 5.89 -0.79
C LEU A 125 -1.22 4.45 -0.64
N VAL A 126 0.10 4.26 -0.50
CA VAL A 126 0.71 2.93 -0.31
C VAL A 126 0.23 2.30 1.00
N LEU A 127 0.19 3.08 2.08
CA LEU A 127 -0.30 2.61 3.38
C LEU A 127 -1.79 2.24 3.33
N PHE A 128 -2.61 3.06 2.69
CA PHE A 128 -4.03 2.80 2.50
C PHE A 128 -4.27 1.53 1.69
N MET A 129 -3.51 1.33 0.61
CA MET A 129 -3.57 0.11 -0.21
C MET A 129 -3.32 -1.15 0.63
N MET A 130 -2.28 -1.15 1.46
CA MET A 130 -2.02 -2.28 2.38
C MET A 130 -3.14 -2.47 3.39
N ALA A 131 -3.65 -1.38 3.96
CA ALA A 131 -4.73 -1.42 4.93
C ALA A 131 -6.01 -2.04 4.34
N VAL A 132 -6.26 -1.92 3.04
CA VAL A 132 -7.42 -2.52 2.38
C VAL A 132 -7.15 -3.93 1.87
N MET A 133 -5.99 -4.17 1.25
CA MET A 133 -5.72 -5.44 0.57
C MET A 133 -5.50 -6.61 1.55
N ILE A 134 -4.78 -6.38 2.65
CA ILE A 134 -4.49 -7.43 3.64
C ILE A 134 -5.77 -8.02 4.27
N PRO A 135 -6.73 -7.23 4.83
CA PRO A 135 -7.92 -7.81 5.44
C PRO A 135 -8.82 -8.51 4.42
N VAL A 136 -8.93 -7.98 3.20
CA VAL A 136 -9.74 -8.57 2.12
C VAL A 136 -9.18 -9.93 1.75
N MET A 137 -7.86 -10.05 1.58
CA MET A 137 -7.21 -11.31 1.24
C MET A 137 -7.28 -12.32 2.38
N LEU A 138 -7.15 -11.89 3.63
CA LEU A 138 -7.35 -12.78 4.79
C LEU A 138 -8.80 -13.30 4.89
N LYS A 139 -9.80 -12.50 4.48
CA LYS A 139 -11.22 -12.88 4.55
C LYS A 139 -11.65 -13.81 3.43
N PHE A 140 -11.39 -13.43 2.18
CA PHE A 140 -11.89 -14.14 1.00
C PHE A 140 -10.92 -15.19 0.46
N GLY A 141 -9.68 -15.16 0.94
CA GLY A 141 -8.62 -16.09 0.56
C GLY A 141 -8.00 -15.82 -0.81
N ALA A 142 -7.12 -16.71 -1.27
CA ALA A 142 -6.27 -16.51 -2.45
C ALA A 142 -7.05 -16.24 -3.76
N GLU A 143 -7.99 -17.11 -4.11
CA GLU A 143 -8.73 -17.07 -5.37
C GLU A 143 -9.79 -15.95 -5.38
N LYS A 144 -10.70 -15.96 -4.39
CA LYS A 144 -11.79 -14.98 -4.29
C LYS A 144 -11.30 -13.61 -3.80
N GLY A 145 -10.17 -13.56 -3.10
CA GLY A 145 -9.58 -12.32 -2.61
C GLY A 145 -9.06 -11.42 -3.72
N ARG A 146 -8.48 -11.98 -4.80
CA ARG A 146 -8.04 -11.17 -5.95
C ARG A 146 -9.22 -10.45 -6.60
N ILE A 147 -10.32 -11.16 -6.82
CA ILE A 147 -11.56 -10.57 -7.35
C ILE A 147 -12.12 -9.53 -6.37
N ALA A 148 -12.13 -9.83 -5.07
CA ALA A 148 -12.61 -8.90 -4.05
C ALA A 148 -11.77 -7.61 -3.96
N VAL A 149 -10.45 -7.70 -4.14
CA VAL A 149 -9.55 -6.53 -4.20
C VAL A 149 -9.88 -5.65 -5.41
N ILE A 150 -10.11 -6.24 -6.58
CA ILE A 150 -10.50 -5.50 -7.79
C ILE A 150 -11.84 -4.78 -7.58
N ILE A 151 -12.85 -5.50 -7.04
CA ILE A 151 -14.15 -4.91 -6.74
C ILE A 151 -14.01 -3.77 -5.72
N CYS A 152 -13.18 -3.95 -4.70
CA CYS A 152 -12.94 -2.91 -3.69
C CYS A 152 -12.35 -1.64 -4.32
N PHE A 153 -11.34 -1.77 -5.19
CA PHE A 153 -10.80 -0.61 -5.91
C PHE A 153 -11.80 0.03 -6.87
N ALA A 154 -12.63 -0.76 -7.56
CA ALA A 154 -13.68 -0.23 -8.41
C ALA A 154 -14.70 0.59 -7.59
N VAL A 155 -15.09 0.12 -6.41
CA VAL A 155 -15.99 0.84 -5.50
C VAL A 155 -15.33 2.14 -5.02
N VAL A 156 -14.06 2.09 -4.59
CA VAL A 156 -13.33 3.30 -4.16
C VAL A 156 -13.21 4.33 -5.29
N TYR A 157 -12.95 3.88 -6.52
CA TYR A 157 -12.91 4.77 -7.67
C TYR A 157 -14.28 5.41 -7.95
N LEU A 158 -15.36 4.62 -7.93
CA LEU A 158 -16.71 5.12 -8.14
C LEU A 158 -17.13 6.11 -7.05
N THR A 159 -16.81 5.84 -5.78
CA THR A 159 -17.14 6.78 -4.69
C THR A 159 -16.40 8.10 -4.86
N ILE A 160 -15.12 8.07 -5.24
CA ILE A 160 -14.35 9.29 -5.54
C ILE A 160 -14.96 10.05 -6.72
N ALA A 161 -15.32 9.36 -7.80
CA ALA A 161 -15.90 9.98 -8.99
C ALA A 161 -17.28 10.62 -8.73
N LEU A 162 -18.12 9.97 -7.91
CA LEU A 162 -19.43 10.50 -7.50
C LEU A 162 -19.28 11.69 -6.54
N LEU A 163 -18.33 11.62 -5.60
CA LEU A 163 -18.01 12.74 -4.71
C LEU A 163 -17.49 13.94 -5.50
N ALA A 164 -16.61 13.73 -6.49
CA ALA A 164 -16.10 14.81 -7.32
C ALA A 164 -17.22 15.55 -8.08
N GLN A 165 -18.16 14.80 -8.68
CA GLN A 165 -19.35 15.39 -9.32
C GLN A 165 -20.26 16.12 -8.33
N SER A 166 -20.43 15.57 -7.13
CA SER A 166 -21.23 16.20 -6.07
C SER A 166 -20.60 17.50 -5.58
N VAL A 167 -19.26 17.56 -5.50
CA VAL A 167 -18.52 18.79 -5.14
C VAL A 167 -18.64 19.84 -6.24
N GLU A 168 -18.64 19.46 -7.52
CA GLU A 168 -18.86 20.42 -8.62
C GLU A 168 -20.29 21.02 -8.56
N GLN A 169 -21.26 20.22 -8.13
CA GLN A 169 -22.66 20.62 -7.99
C GLN A 169 -22.93 21.44 -6.71
N TRP A 170 -22.21 21.18 -5.61
CA TRP A 170 -22.34 21.84 -4.30
C TRP A 170 -21.26 22.91 -4.06
N GLY A 171 -20.32 23.09 -4.99
CA GLY A 171 -19.12 23.89 -4.81
C GLY A 171 -19.36 25.37 -4.55
N LYS A 172 -20.52 25.91 -4.97
CA LYS A 172 -20.87 27.32 -4.73
C LYS A 172 -21.02 27.67 -3.23
N ASP A 173 -21.40 26.71 -2.39
CA ASP A 173 -21.55 26.91 -0.95
C ASP A 173 -20.35 26.35 -0.14
N PHE A 174 -19.61 25.39 -0.71
CA PHE A 174 -18.51 24.70 -0.03
C PHE A 174 -17.14 25.40 -0.18
N LEU A 175 -16.91 26.09 -1.30
CA LEU A 175 -15.66 26.82 -1.56
C LEU A 175 -15.39 27.96 -0.54
N PRO A 176 -16.37 28.80 -0.14
CA PRO A 176 -16.14 29.86 0.86
C PRO A 176 -15.84 29.32 2.27
N LEU A 177 -16.36 28.13 2.60
CA LEU A 177 -16.06 27.44 3.87
C LEU A 177 -14.63 26.90 3.89
N LEU A 178 -14.10 26.48 2.73
CA LEU A 178 -12.71 26.03 2.61
C LEU A 178 -11.72 27.20 2.72
N ASP A 179 -12.07 28.37 2.17
CA ASP A 179 -11.27 29.61 2.27
C ASP A 179 -11.27 30.21 3.69
N SER A 180 -12.24 29.83 4.53
CA SER A 180 -12.30 30.22 5.95
C SER A 180 -11.44 29.34 6.86
N LEU A 181 -10.94 28.22 6.35
CA LEU A 181 -9.98 27.41 7.08
C LEU A 181 -8.63 28.14 7.12
N PRO A 182 -7.89 28.09 8.24
CA PRO A 182 -6.53 28.60 8.27
C PRO A 182 -5.74 27.96 7.12
N GLU A 183 -4.88 28.71 6.42
CA GLU A 183 -3.95 28.14 5.45
C GLU A 183 -3.07 27.10 6.17
N ILE A 184 -3.50 25.84 6.12
CA ILE A 184 -2.73 24.74 6.67
C ILE A 184 -1.55 24.58 5.72
N GLY A 185 -0.35 24.95 6.19
CA GLY A 185 0.87 24.74 5.43
C GLY A 185 0.93 23.28 4.92
N ILE A 186 1.39 23.08 3.69
CA ILE A 186 1.40 21.78 2.99
C ILE A 186 1.95 20.66 3.88
N GLY A 187 2.96 20.95 4.71
CA GLY A 187 3.52 20.00 5.67
C GLY A 187 2.52 19.53 6.75
N ALA A 188 1.71 20.42 7.31
CA ALA A 188 0.71 20.06 8.31
C ALA A 188 -0.43 19.22 7.69
N PHE A 189 -0.85 19.54 6.45
CA PHE A 189 -1.81 18.72 5.72
C PHE A 189 -1.28 17.29 5.48
N LEU A 190 -0.02 17.17 5.04
CA LEU A 190 0.62 15.86 4.87
C LEU A 190 0.71 15.06 6.17
N MET A 191 1.03 15.72 7.29
CA MET A 191 1.09 15.06 8.60
C MET A 191 -0.28 14.54 9.02
N ILE A 192 -1.35 15.32 8.82
CA ILE A 192 -2.73 14.88 9.11
C ILE A 192 -3.10 13.68 8.22
N LEU A 193 -2.76 13.73 6.93
CA LEU A 193 -3.06 12.66 5.98
C LEU A 193 -2.32 11.35 6.32
N ILE A 194 -1.04 11.45 6.68
CA ILE A 194 -0.23 10.29 7.11
C ILE A 194 -0.79 9.75 8.43
N ALA A 195 -1.10 10.61 9.40
CA ALA A 195 -1.69 10.19 10.68
C ALA A 195 -3.04 9.47 10.47
N GLY A 196 -3.90 10.02 9.61
CA GLY A 196 -5.18 9.41 9.26
C GLY A 196 -5.03 8.03 8.63
N THR A 197 -4.09 7.86 7.68
CA THR A 197 -3.84 6.56 7.05
C THR A 197 -3.22 5.55 8.00
N VAL A 198 -2.37 5.97 8.94
CA VAL A 198 -1.85 5.11 10.00
C VAL A 198 -2.98 4.65 10.93
N LEU A 199 -3.92 5.52 11.29
CA LEU A 199 -5.10 5.13 12.09
C LEU A 199 -5.96 4.09 11.35
N ILE A 200 -6.20 4.29 10.05
CA ILE A 200 -6.92 3.31 9.21
C ILE A 200 -6.19 1.96 9.20
N LEU A 201 -4.86 1.97 9.09
CA LEU A 201 -4.05 0.75 9.13
C LEU A 201 -4.17 0.03 10.48
N LEU A 202 -4.13 0.77 11.60
CA LEU A 202 -4.32 0.20 12.94
C LEU A 202 -5.72 -0.41 13.12
N LEU A 203 -6.76 0.27 12.62
CA LEU A 203 -8.13 -0.29 12.59
C LEU A 203 -8.18 -1.56 11.73
N SER A 204 -7.51 -1.56 10.59
CA SER A 204 -7.46 -2.71 9.69
C SER A 204 -6.77 -3.93 10.31
N VAL A 205 -5.70 -3.71 11.11
CA VAL A 205 -5.07 -4.78 11.90
C VAL A 205 -6.07 -5.39 12.88
N ARG A 206 -6.87 -4.58 13.58
CA ARG A 206 -7.90 -5.08 14.52
C ARG A 206 -8.96 -5.92 13.80
N ILE A 207 -9.43 -5.44 12.64
CA ILE A 207 -10.40 -6.15 11.80
C ILE A 207 -9.81 -7.50 11.35
N SER A 208 -8.56 -7.51 10.89
CA SER A 208 -7.85 -8.70 10.41
C SER A 208 -7.68 -9.76 11.50
N ILE A 209 -7.35 -9.33 12.73
CA ILE A 209 -7.29 -10.23 13.89
C ILE A 209 -8.66 -10.84 14.18
N GLY A 210 -9.73 -10.04 14.08
CA GLY A 210 -11.11 -10.51 14.23
C GLY A 210 -11.50 -11.56 13.19
N ILE A 211 -11.11 -11.36 11.93
CA ILE A 211 -11.37 -12.29 10.82
C ILE A 211 -10.67 -13.63 11.05
N ILE A 212 -9.36 -13.64 11.33
CA ILE A 212 -8.60 -14.90 11.51
C ILE A 212 -9.05 -15.67 12.76
N LYS A 213 -9.47 -14.97 13.83
CA LYS A 213 -10.02 -15.64 15.02
C LYS A 213 -11.32 -16.38 14.74
N LYS A 214 -12.16 -15.86 13.85
CA LYS A 214 -13.47 -16.44 13.50
C LYS A 214 -13.40 -17.44 12.34
N LYS A 215 -12.27 -17.52 11.63
CA LYS A 215 -12.10 -18.43 10.48
C LYS A 215 -11.85 -19.85 11.00
N GLU A 216 -12.75 -20.77 10.71
CA GLU A 216 -12.52 -22.20 10.89
C GLU A 216 -11.72 -22.71 9.69
N PHE A 217 -10.65 -23.48 9.95
CA PHE A 217 -9.73 -24.04 8.95
C PHE A 217 -9.85 -25.55 8.97
#